data_AF-A0A0L6UN58-F1
#
_entry.id   AF-A0A0L6UN58-F1
#
_cell.length_a   1.000
_cell.length_b   1.000
_cell.length_c   1.000
_cell.angle_alpha   90.00
_cell.angle_beta   90.00
_cell.angle_gamma   90.00
#
_symmetry.space_group_name_H-M   'P 1'
#
loop_
_entity.id
_entity.type
_entity.pdbx_description
1 polymer ?
#
loop_
_entity_poly.entity_id
_entity_poly.type
_entity_poly.pdbx_seq_one_letter_code
_entity_poly.pdbx_strand_id
1 'polypeptide(L)'
;MDRIPSQVLQPYYNYFTSEMFPVNQNKCFPQTFTFPAPLDTVPLFQRGRHIDPITLVIALDKAGKSTGTLYLDNGESFDHKRGQFLYKIFLIKQQGPDSFTLSSSDAVSQALKSTHQALRSSLTQYQLENSWIKKIGMNIEKIIILGFPSRPTCAKVGGRSNGLHYKYSIGLVLGEVGVELI
;
A
#
# COMPACT_ATOMS: atom_id res chain seq x y z
N MET A 1 -1.09 -46.64 13.18
CA MET A 1 -1.65 -45.51 13.95
C MET A 1 -1.79 -44.33 13.01
N ASP A 2 -2.96 -44.14 12.41
CA ASP A 2 -3.23 -43.00 11.55
C ASP A 2 -3.62 -41.78 12.39
N ARG A 3 -2.89 -40.68 12.23
CA ARG A 3 -3.30 -39.38 12.77
C ARG A 3 -4.54 -38.91 12.02
N ILE A 4 -5.58 -38.56 12.75
CA ILE A 4 -6.73 -37.80 12.23
C ILE A 4 -6.20 -36.53 11.56
N PRO A 5 -6.57 -36.20 10.30
CA PRO A 5 -6.16 -34.95 9.69
C PRO A 5 -6.73 -33.79 10.52
N SER A 6 -5.85 -32.95 11.09
CA SER A 6 -6.28 -31.73 11.78
C SER A 6 -7.07 -30.88 10.80
N GLN A 7 -8.32 -30.56 11.12
CA GLN A 7 -9.14 -29.68 10.29
C GLN A 7 -8.41 -28.34 10.11
N VAL A 8 -8.07 -27.98 8.85
CA VAL A 8 -7.46 -26.69 8.53
C VAL A 8 -8.56 -25.64 8.57
N LEU A 9 -8.74 -25.02 9.73
CA LEU A 9 -9.63 -23.87 9.89
C LEU A 9 -8.91 -22.62 9.39
N GLN A 10 -9.52 -21.90 8.46
CA GLN A 10 -9.05 -20.59 8.03
C GLN A 10 -9.59 -19.54 9.00
N PRO A 11 -8.71 -18.83 9.74
CA PRO A 11 -9.17 -17.74 10.60
C PRO A 11 -9.58 -16.52 9.78
N TYR A 12 -10.63 -15.86 10.23
CA TYR A 12 -10.97 -14.48 9.92
C TYR A 12 -11.00 -13.70 11.24
N TYR A 13 -10.39 -12.53 11.31
CA TYR A 13 -10.32 -11.70 12.51
C TYR A 13 -11.21 -10.49 12.29
N ASN A 14 -12.04 -10.10 13.25
CA ASN A 14 -12.68 -8.78 13.17
C ASN A 14 -11.60 -7.70 13.10
N TYR A 15 -11.66 -6.80 12.12
CA TYR A 15 -10.64 -5.78 11.86
C TYR A 15 -10.45 -4.82 13.04
N PHE A 16 -11.55 -4.52 13.75
CA PHE A 16 -11.54 -3.56 14.86
C PHE A 16 -11.28 -4.23 16.21
N THR A 17 -11.83 -5.44 16.45
CA THR A 17 -11.76 -6.12 17.76
C THR A 17 -10.74 -7.27 17.81
N SER A 18 -10.19 -7.70 16.67
CA SER A 18 -9.32 -8.87 16.53
C SER A 18 -9.95 -10.22 16.94
N GLU A 19 -11.27 -10.27 17.18
CA GLU A 19 -11.97 -11.51 17.49
C GLU A 19 -11.86 -12.51 16.33
N MET A 20 -11.47 -13.76 16.64
CA MET A 20 -11.21 -14.80 15.66
C MET A 20 -12.47 -15.62 15.35
N PHE A 21 -12.79 -15.73 14.07
CA PHE A 21 -13.86 -16.52 13.50
C PHE A 21 -13.24 -17.64 12.64
N PRO A 22 -13.22 -18.89 13.14
CA PRO A 22 -12.70 -20.01 12.38
C PRO A 22 -13.69 -20.45 11.29
N VAL A 23 -13.22 -20.48 10.04
CA VAL A 23 -14.00 -20.97 8.90
C VAL A 23 -13.47 -22.33 8.46
N ASN A 24 -14.34 -23.34 8.45
CA ASN A 24 -14.00 -24.66 7.95
C ASN A 24 -14.06 -24.67 6.42
N GLN A 25 -12.88 -24.72 5.78
CA GLN A 25 -12.75 -24.70 4.32
C GLN A 25 -13.12 -26.03 3.65
N ASN A 26 -13.27 -27.12 4.41
CA ASN A 26 -13.55 -28.46 3.88
C ASN A 26 -15.06 -28.76 3.78
N LYS A 27 -15.93 -27.80 4.10
CA LYS A 27 -17.38 -27.98 3.93
C LYS A 27 -17.76 -27.77 2.46
N CYS A 28 -18.65 -28.63 1.95
CA CYS A 28 -19.19 -28.52 0.58
C CYS A 28 -20.05 -27.26 0.35
N PHE A 29 -20.39 -26.54 1.42
CA PHE A 29 -21.20 -25.32 1.38
C PHE A 29 -20.51 -24.20 2.18
N PRO A 30 -20.64 -22.93 1.75
CA PRO A 30 -20.06 -21.79 2.45
C PRO A 30 -20.60 -21.68 3.88
N GLN A 31 -19.71 -21.31 4.82
CA GLN A 31 -20.09 -21.08 6.21
C GLN A 31 -20.52 -19.63 6.39
N THR A 32 -21.73 -19.41 6.89
CA THR A 32 -22.24 -18.08 7.26
C THR A 32 -22.16 -17.93 8.78
N PHE A 33 -21.76 -16.77 9.26
CA PHE A 33 -21.85 -16.38 10.67
C PHE A 33 -22.66 -15.09 10.78
N THR A 34 -23.36 -14.90 11.89
CA THR A 34 -24.12 -13.68 12.17
C THR A 34 -23.31 -12.82 13.13
N PHE A 35 -23.17 -11.53 12.81
CA PHE A 35 -22.43 -10.56 13.61
C PHE A 35 -23.29 -9.31 13.85
N PRO A 36 -23.32 -8.74 15.07
CA PRO A 36 -24.05 -7.50 15.34
C PRO A 36 -23.52 -6.34 14.49
N ALA A 37 -24.39 -5.69 13.73
CA ALA A 37 -24.06 -4.52 12.93
C ALA A 37 -24.99 -3.34 13.26
N PRO A 38 -24.91 -2.76 14.48
CA PRO A 38 -25.59 -1.51 14.80
C PRO A 38 -25.07 -0.35 13.94
N LEU A 39 -25.78 0.78 13.98
CA LEU A 39 -25.54 1.94 13.10
C LEU A 39 -24.10 2.51 13.18
N ASP A 40 -23.40 2.33 14.30
CA ASP A 40 -22.05 2.82 14.59
C ASP A 40 -20.93 1.77 14.36
N THR A 41 -21.29 0.57 13.89
CA THR A 41 -20.34 -0.54 13.71
C THR A 41 -20.23 -0.94 12.24
N VAL A 42 -19.01 -1.01 11.72
CA VAL A 42 -18.71 -1.58 10.40
C VAL A 42 -18.23 -3.02 10.59
N PRO A 43 -18.97 -4.06 10.14
CA PRO A 43 -18.54 -5.44 10.25
C PRO A 43 -17.45 -5.74 9.21
N LEU A 44 -16.18 -5.56 9.60
CA LEU A 44 -15.01 -5.80 8.75
C LEU A 44 -14.18 -6.94 9.33
N PHE A 45 -13.75 -7.89 8.48
CA PHE A 45 -12.95 -9.05 8.91
C PHE A 45 -11.73 -9.27 8.01
N GLN A 46 -10.57 -9.48 8.64
CA GLN A 46 -9.29 -9.78 8.00
C GLN A 46 -9.07 -11.29 7.96
N ARG A 47 -8.87 -11.86 6.76
CA ARG A 47 -8.50 -13.27 6.62
C ARG A 47 -7.06 -13.47 7.12
N GLY A 48 -6.84 -14.42 8.02
CA GLY A 48 -5.49 -14.74 8.48
C GLY A 48 -4.59 -15.21 7.34
N ARG A 49 -3.33 -14.75 7.36
CA ARG A 49 -2.29 -14.90 6.31
C ARG A 49 -2.40 -13.95 5.10
N HIS A 50 -3.21 -12.90 5.17
CA HIS A 50 -3.19 -11.82 4.16
C HIS A 50 -2.13 -10.77 4.53
N ILE A 51 -1.20 -10.46 3.61
CA ILE A 51 -0.25 -9.35 3.75
C ILE A 51 -1.04 -8.07 3.48
N ASP A 52 -0.96 -7.08 4.37
CA ASP A 52 -1.69 -5.82 4.24
C ASP A 52 -1.11 -4.99 3.08
N PRO A 53 -1.83 -4.86 1.95
CA PRO A 53 -1.35 -4.14 0.79
C PRO A 53 -1.25 -2.64 1.08
N ILE A 54 -0.26 -1.98 0.49
CA ILE A 54 -0.08 -0.54 0.71
C ILE A 54 -1.04 0.24 -0.18
N THR A 55 -1.81 1.14 0.44
CA THR A 55 -2.54 2.20 -0.27
C THR A 55 -1.74 3.48 -0.25
N LEU A 56 -1.45 4.04 -1.43
CA LEU A 56 -0.82 5.37 -1.56
C LEU A 56 -1.88 6.44 -1.74
N VAL A 57 -1.90 7.44 -0.85
CA VAL A 57 -2.72 8.64 -1.01
C VAL A 57 -1.81 9.80 -1.39
N ILE A 58 -2.12 10.47 -2.50
CA ILE A 58 -1.27 11.47 -3.14
C ILE A 58 -2.08 12.74 -3.31
N ALA A 59 -1.77 13.78 -2.56
CA ALA A 59 -2.40 15.09 -2.71
C ALA A 59 -1.58 15.98 -3.62
N LEU A 60 -2.16 16.42 -4.74
CA LEU A 60 -1.54 17.35 -5.67
C LEU A 60 -1.60 18.79 -5.13
N ASP A 61 -0.52 19.53 -5.34
CA ASP A 61 -0.50 20.98 -5.17
C ASP A 61 -1.17 21.70 -6.36
N LYS A 62 -1.23 23.04 -6.29
CA LYS A 62 -1.80 23.88 -7.35
C LYS A 62 -1.06 23.77 -8.69
N ALA A 63 0.19 23.28 -8.69
CA ALA A 63 0.98 23.03 -9.89
C ALA A 63 0.84 21.58 -10.39
N GLY A 64 -0.05 20.78 -9.81
CA GLY A 64 -0.26 19.39 -10.19
C GLY A 64 0.89 18.47 -9.79
N LYS A 65 1.64 18.81 -8.74
CA LYS A 65 2.79 18.05 -8.26
C LYS A 65 2.55 17.51 -6.86
N SER A 66 3.18 16.37 -6.56
CA SER A 66 3.29 15.87 -5.20
C SER A 66 4.58 15.07 -5.06
N THR A 67 5.19 15.14 -3.88
CA THR A 67 6.36 14.32 -3.52
C THR A 67 6.14 13.75 -2.14
N GLY A 68 6.42 12.47 -1.97
CA GLY A 68 6.35 11.80 -0.68
C GLY A 68 7.37 10.68 -0.59
N THR A 69 7.64 10.21 0.62
CA THR A 69 8.56 9.10 0.87
C THR A 69 7.90 8.02 1.71
N LEU A 70 8.25 6.77 1.44
CA LEU A 70 7.85 5.59 2.22
C LEU A 70 9.10 4.93 2.79
N TYR A 71 9.18 4.86 4.12
CA TYR A 71 10.21 4.13 4.84
C TYR A 71 9.56 2.93 5.55
N LEU A 72 10.12 1.73 5.38
CA LEU A 72 9.68 0.52 6.07
C LEU A 72 10.90 -0.28 6.53
N ASP A 73 11.01 -0.54 7.82
CA ASP A 73 11.92 -1.54 8.39
C ASP A 73 11.12 -2.57 9.21
N ASN A 74 11.80 -3.42 9.96
CA ASN A 74 11.15 -4.44 10.76
C ASN A 74 10.52 -3.92 12.06
N GLY A 75 10.74 -2.65 12.44
CA GLY A 75 10.23 -2.05 13.68
C GLY A 75 10.74 -2.68 14.99
N GLU A 76 11.51 -3.75 14.93
CA GLU A 76 11.86 -4.59 16.09
C GLU A 76 13.35 -4.54 16.44
N SER A 77 14.24 -4.42 15.45
CA SER A 77 15.69 -4.51 15.65
C SER A 77 16.44 -3.24 15.22
N PHE A 78 17.75 -3.24 15.45
CA PHE A 78 18.64 -2.19 14.95
C PHE A 78 19.19 -2.47 13.54
N ASP A 79 18.57 -3.39 12.79
CA ASP A 79 19.04 -3.76 11.44
C ASP A 79 18.94 -2.61 10.44
N HIS A 80 18.07 -1.63 10.69
CA HIS A 80 18.02 -0.40 9.92
C HIS A 80 19.37 0.35 9.93
N LYS A 81 20.17 0.25 11.00
CA LYS A 81 21.53 0.83 11.07
C LYS A 81 22.49 0.20 10.09
N ARG A 82 22.16 -0.99 9.59
CA ARG A 82 22.91 -1.79 8.61
C ARG A 82 22.24 -1.84 7.24
N GLY A 83 21.42 -0.83 6.93
CA GLY A 83 20.77 -0.71 5.63
C GLY A 83 19.61 -1.68 5.39
N GLN A 84 19.12 -2.38 6.43
CA GLN A 84 18.00 -3.33 6.29
C GLN A 84 16.66 -2.63 6.45
N PHE A 85 16.30 -1.85 5.44
CA PHE A 85 15.02 -1.16 5.34
C PHE A 85 14.62 -1.03 3.87
N LEU A 86 13.41 -0.59 3.58
CA LEU A 86 12.96 -0.10 2.28
C LEU A 86 12.81 1.41 2.39
N TYR A 87 13.36 2.16 1.45
CA TYR A 87 13.16 3.61 1.41
C TYR A 87 12.90 4.09 -0.02
N LYS A 88 11.64 4.43 -0.29
CA LYS A 88 11.16 4.85 -1.61
C LYS A 88 10.75 6.31 -1.60
N ILE A 89 10.99 7.00 -2.70
CA ILE A 89 10.38 8.29 -3.00
C ILE A 89 9.36 8.09 -4.11
N PHE A 90 8.22 8.77 -3.97
CA PHE A 90 7.16 8.85 -4.98
C PHE A 90 7.05 10.29 -5.45
N LEU A 91 7.08 10.46 -6.76
CA LEU A 91 6.95 11.76 -7.42
C LEU A 91 5.84 11.65 -8.45
N ILE A 92 4.83 12.51 -8.32
CA ILE A 92 3.87 12.77 -9.39
C ILE A 92 4.07 14.17 -9.93
N LYS A 93 4.07 14.30 -11.25
CA LYS A 93 4.12 15.57 -11.95
C LYS A 93 3.45 15.46 -13.30
N GLN A 94 3.01 16.61 -13.80
CA GLN A 94 2.59 16.76 -15.18
C GLN A 94 3.81 16.57 -16.12
N GLN A 95 3.65 15.71 -17.13
CA GLN A 95 4.67 15.40 -18.15
C GLN A 95 4.38 16.09 -19.49
N GLY A 96 3.12 16.49 -19.73
CA GLY A 96 2.66 17.25 -20.88
C GLY A 96 1.31 17.90 -20.58
N PRO A 97 0.67 18.60 -21.54
CA PRO A 97 -0.56 19.36 -21.29
C PRO A 97 -1.65 18.54 -20.58
N ASP A 98 -1.80 17.27 -20.95
CA ASP A 98 -2.88 16.40 -20.45
C ASP A 98 -2.37 15.07 -19.84
N SER A 99 -1.11 15.01 -19.41
CA SER A 99 -0.51 13.77 -18.91
C SER A 99 0.19 13.95 -17.58
N PHE A 100 -0.07 13.04 -16.65
CA PHE A 100 0.58 12.95 -15.34
C PHE A 100 1.37 11.64 -15.24
N THR A 101 2.54 11.71 -14.63
CA THR A 101 3.36 10.53 -14.37
C THR A 101 3.65 10.43 -12.89
N LEU A 102 3.15 9.36 -12.25
CA LEU A 102 3.60 8.90 -10.95
C LEU A 102 4.80 7.96 -11.15
N SER A 103 5.89 8.25 -10.46
CA SER A 103 7.12 7.47 -10.51
C SER A 103 7.58 7.13 -9.10
N SER A 104 8.27 6.00 -8.96
CA SER A 104 8.91 5.58 -7.72
C SER A 104 10.38 5.28 -7.96
N SER A 105 11.24 5.73 -7.07
CA SER A 105 12.66 5.39 -7.07
C SER A 105 13.18 5.18 -5.65
N ASP A 106 14.41 4.70 -5.54
CA ASP A 106 15.13 4.71 -4.27
C ASP A 106 15.30 6.16 -3.76
N ALA A 107 15.05 6.36 -2.46
CA ALA A 107 15.19 7.67 -1.81
C ALA A 107 16.58 7.89 -1.19
N VAL A 108 17.42 6.85 -1.08
CA VAL A 108 18.71 6.90 -0.38
C VAL A 108 19.65 7.89 -1.04
N SER A 109 19.73 7.91 -2.36
CA SER A 109 20.58 8.86 -3.09
C SER A 109 20.22 10.33 -2.82
N GLN A 110 18.93 10.64 -2.64
CA GLN A 110 18.46 11.98 -2.31
C GLN A 110 18.69 12.30 -0.82
N ALA A 111 18.45 11.32 0.05
CA ALA A 111 18.64 11.46 1.48
C ALA A 111 20.11 11.68 1.83
N LEU A 112 21.05 10.98 1.20
CA LEU A 112 22.51 11.15 1.42
C LEU A 112 23.00 12.58 1.18
N LYS A 113 22.36 13.33 0.29
CA LYS A 113 22.69 14.74 0.00
C LYS A 113 22.23 15.70 1.10
N SER A 114 21.24 15.28 1.90
CA SER A 114 20.49 16.16 2.81
C SER A 114 20.49 15.69 4.27
N THR A 115 21.18 14.59 4.61
CA THR A 115 21.14 14.01 5.96
C THR A 115 22.25 14.47 6.91
N HIS A 116 21.86 14.59 8.18
CA HIS A 116 22.73 14.69 9.33
C HIS A 116 23.64 13.46 9.46
N GLN A 117 24.86 13.63 9.98
CA GLN A 117 25.93 12.62 10.03
C GLN A 117 25.48 11.27 10.63
N ALA A 118 24.57 11.30 11.61
CA ALA A 118 24.06 10.09 12.27
C ALA A 118 23.31 9.11 11.34
N LEU A 119 22.71 9.60 10.24
CA LEU A 119 21.95 8.77 9.30
C LEU A 119 22.79 8.34 8.09
N ARG A 120 23.97 8.92 7.88
CA ARG A 120 24.83 8.60 6.74
C ARG A 120 25.29 7.15 6.76
N SER A 121 25.66 6.62 7.92
CA SER A 121 26.21 5.26 8.04
C SER A 121 25.21 4.18 7.62
N SER A 122 23.93 4.33 7.96
CA SER A 122 22.88 3.39 7.56
C SER A 122 22.53 3.51 6.08
N LEU A 123 22.46 4.75 5.57
CA LEU A 123 22.20 5.04 4.15
C LEU A 123 23.32 4.52 3.24
N THR A 124 24.59 4.63 3.63
CA THR A 124 25.72 4.09 2.85
C THR A 124 25.72 2.55 2.82
N GLN A 125 25.19 1.90 3.85
CA GLN A 125 25.07 0.44 3.91
C GLN A 125 23.83 -0.10 3.19
N TYR A 126 22.90 0.78 2.78
CA TYR A 126 21.69 0.37 2.10
C TYR A 126 21.99 -0.29 0.74
N GLN A 127 21.24 -1.36 0.46
CA GLN A 127 21.20 -2.00 -0.84
C GLN A 127 19.75 -2.26 -1.22
N LEU A 128 19.42 -2.09 -2.50
CA LEU A 128 18.07 -2.33 -3.03
C LEU A 128 17.61 -3.78 -2.82
N GLU A 129 18.55 -4.72 -2.77
CA GLU A 129 18.32 -6.16 -2.62
C GLU A 129 18.70 -6.68 -1.23
N ASN A 130 18.42 -5.90 -0.18
CA ASN A 130 18.71 -6.29 1.19
C ASN A 130 17.76 -7.40 1.72
N SER A 131 18.15 -8.02 2.83
CA SER A 131 17.45 -9.18 3.40
C SER A 131 16.04 -8.85 3.89
N TRP A 132 15.78 -7.58 4.25
CA TRP A 132 14.45 -7.14 4.66
C TRP A 132 13.50 -7.03 3.47
N ILE A 133 13.93 -6.36 2.38
CA ILE A 133 13.12 -6.18 1.16
C ILE A 133 12.69 -7.53 0.57
N LYS A 134 13.61 -8.51 0.56
CA LYS A 134 13.33 -9.87 0.09
C LYS A 134 12.25 -10.60 0.90
N LYS A 135 12.06 -10.24 2.17
CA LYS A 135 11.05 -10.86 3.05
C LYS A 135 9.67 -10.23 2.93
N ILE A 136 9.59 -8.91 2.74
CA ILE A 136 8.32 -8.18 2.87
C ILE A 136 7.45 -8.16 1.61
N GLY A 137 8.01 -8.40 0.41
CA GLY A 137 7.24 -8.45 -0.84
C GLY A 137 6.26 -7.28 -0.99
N MET A 138 6.77 -6.04 -1.07
CA MET A 138 5.94 -4.84 -1.09
C MET A 138 5.05 -4.78 -2.34
N ASN A 139 3.73 -4.79 -2.14
CA ASN A 139 2.75 -4.57 -3.18
C ASN A 139 1.96 -3.29 -2.88
N ILE A 140 1.96 -2.36 -3.83
CA ILE A 140 1.03 -1.23 -3.85
C ILE A 140 -0.19 -1.70 -4.61
N GLU A 141 -1.30 -1.89 -3.91
CA GLU A 141 -2.55 -2.37 -4.53
C GLU A 141 -3.43 -1.21 -4.95
N LYS A 142 -3.39 -0.11 -4.22
CA LYS A 142 -4.31 1.02 -4.42
C LYS A 142 -3.58 2.35 -4.44
N ILE A 143 -3.96 3.22 -5.37
CA ILE A 143 -3.45 4.59 -5.43
C ILE A 143 -4.65 5.54 -5.49
N ILE A 144 -4.71 6.49 -4.57
CA ILE A 144 -5.69 7.57 -4.53
C ILE A 144 -4.96 8.88 -4.79
N ILE A 145 -5.39 9.64 -5.80
CA ILE A 145 -4.83 10.94 -6.15
C ILE A 145 -5.88 12.01 -5.90
N LEU A 146 -5.58 12.97 -5.04
CA LEU A 146 -6.43 14.11 -4.69
C LEU A 146 -5.93 15.37 -5.41
N GLY A 147 -6.84 16.29 -5.74
CA GLY A 147 -6.57 17.49 -6.53
C GLY A 147 -6.34 17.25 -8.03
N PHE A 148 -6.83 16.14 -8.61
CA PHE A 148 -6.59 15.83 -10.03
C PHE A 148 -7.42 16.73 -10.97
N PRO A 149 -6.84 17.44 -11.94
CA PRO A 149 -7.52 18.59 -12.58
C PRO A 149 -8.76 18.21 -13.40
N SER A 150 -8.76 17.06 -14.06
CA SER A 150 -9.85 16.62 -14.92
C SER A 150 -9.87 15.09 -15.02
N ARG A 151 -11.02 14.50 -15.36
CA ARG A 151 -11.14 13.05 -15.51
C ARG A 151 -10.12 12.54 -16.55
N PRO A 152 -9.23 11.60 -16.19
CA PRO A 152 -8.29 11.02 -17.14
C PRO A 152 -9.04 10.16 -18.17
N THR A 153 -8.54 10.07 -19.40
CA THR A 153 -9.11 9.15 -20.41
C THR A 153 -8.63 7.72 -20.21
N CYS A 154 -7.42 7.53 -19.68
CA CYS A 154 -6.85 6.24 -19.32
C CYS A 154 -5.86 6.36 -18.17
N ALA A 155 -5.67 5.26 -17.44
CA ALA A 155 -4.57 5.06 -16.49
C ALA A 155 -3.75 3.85 -16.95
N LYS A 156 -2.42 3.92 -16.89
CA LYS A 156 -1.53 2.85 -17.38
C LYS A 156 -0.32 2.70 -16.45
N VAL A 157 0.18 1.48 -16.33
CA VAL A 157 1.47 1.20 -15.69
C VAL A 157 2.54 1.13 -16.77
N GLY A 158 3.68 1.80 -16.55
CA GLY A 158 4.82 1.71 -17.45
C GLY A 158 5.21 0.25 -17.73
N GLY A 159 5.45 -0.08 -19.00
CA GLY A 159 5.79 -1.44 -19.42
C GLY A 159 4.60 -2.41 -19.56
N ARG A 160 3.36 -1.96 -19.30
CA ARG A 160 2.14 -2.74 -19.58
C ARG A 160 1.34 -2.10 -20.73
N SER A 161 0.82 -2.93 -21.63
CA SER A 161 -0.05 -2.48 -22.73
C SER A 161 -1.48 -2.19 -22.27
N ASN A 162 -1.93 -2.87 -21.21
CA ASN A 162 -3.29 -2.79 -20.73
C ASN A 162 -3.47 -1.58 -19.80
N GLY A 163 -4.62 -0.91 -19.93
CA GLY A 163 -5.02 0.13 -18.98
C GLY A 163 -5.35 -0.45 -17.60
N LEU A 164 -5.16 0.36 -16.57
CA LEU A 164 -5.66 0.10 -15.23
C LEU A 164 -7.13 0.50 -15.12
N HIS A 165 -7.86 -0.22 -14.30
CA HIS A 165 -9.19 0.21 -13.89
C HIS A 165 -9.06 1.41 -12.94
N TYR A 166 -9.95 2.40 -13.10
CA TYR A 166 -9.97 3.56 -12.21
C TYR A 166 -11.40 4.08 -12.03
N LYS A 167 -11.60 4.77 -10.91
CA LYS A 167 -12.77 5.57 -10.60
C LYS A 167 -12.36 7.04 -10.48
N TYR A 168 -13.25 7.93 -10.86
CA TYR A 168 -13.06 9.37 -10.75
C TYR A 168 -14.29 10.00 -10.12
N SER A 169 -14.07 10.85 -9.13
CA SER A 169 -15.12 11.55 -8.40
C SER A 169 -14.87 13.05 -8.45
N ILE A 170 -15.92 13.80 -8.80
CA ILE A 170 -15.89 15.26 -8.80
C ILE A 170 -16.02 15.76 -7.35
N GLY A 171 -15.26 16.79 -7.01
CA GLY A 171 -15.31 17.46 -5.71
C GLY A 171 -16.63 18.15 -5.40
N LEU A 172 -16.98 18.23 -4.11
CA LEU A 172 -18.20 18.87 -3.60
C LEU A 172 -18.17 20.41 -3.65
N VAL A 173 -17.02 21.03 -3.94
CA VAL A 173 -16.85 22.47 -4.15
C VAL A 173 -15.77 22.65 -5.22
N LEU A 174 -15.85 23.72 -6.02
CA LEU A 174 -14.81 24.13 -6.98
C LEU A 174 -13.41 24.08 -6.33
N GLY A 175 -12.68 22.96 -6.46
CA GLY A 175 -11.28 22.90 -6.02
C GLY A 175 -10.69 21.54 -5.62
N GLU A 176 -11.44 20.55 -5.14
CA GLU A 176 -10.83 19.29 -4.65
C GLU A 176 -11.35 18.05 -5.37
N VAL A 177 -10.51 17.40 -6.17
CA VAL A 177 -10.92 16.37 -7.12
C VAL A 177 -10.17 15.05 -6.86
N GLY A 178 -10.86 13.91 -6.80
CA GLY A 178 -10.24 12.60 -6.52
C GLY A 178 -10.22 11.65 -7.72
N VAL A 179 -9.08 11.00 -7.98
CA VAL A 179 -8.94 9.81 -8.82
C VAL A 179 -8.57 8.64 -7.90
N GLU A 180 -9.24 7.51 -8.06
CA GLU A 180 -8.94 6.25 -7.36
C GLU A 180 -8.56 5.19 -8.40
N LEU A 181 -7.33 4.68 -8.34
CA LEU A 181 -6.84 3.57 -9.14
C LEU A 181 -7.01 2.27 -8.32
N ILE A 182 -7.64 1.26 -8.92
CA ILE A 182 -7.89 -0.07 -8.34
C ILE A 182 -7.08 -1.10 -9.13
#